data_AF-A0A1V6SKC9-F1
#
_entry.id   AF-A0A1V6SKC9-F1
#
_cell.length_a   1.000
_cell.length_b   1.000
_cell.length_c   1.000
_cell.angle_alpha   90.00
_cell.angle_beta   90.00
_cell.angle_gamma   90.00
#
_symmetry.space_group_name_H-M   'P 1'
#
loop_
_entity.id
_entity.type
_entity.pdbx_description
1 polymer ?
#
loop_
_entity_poly.entity_id
_entity_poly.type
_entity_poly.pdbx_seq_one_letter_code
_entity_poly.pdbx_strand_id
1 'polypeptide(L)'
;MSATQALSLEPNTLYILLLDLGGNCLFEWKLYLTSTPTTGQTFHITNETGPTSWQYKSEVVYNIASNTRVVLALKIGAVGPVLHAARRAGSTSCTRPVGAVLGSIPRGPLLPRVGPGGAFCIG
;
A
#
# COMPACT_ATOMS: atom_id res chain seq x y z
N MET A 1 -36.26 7.51 5.62
CA MET A 1 -34.99 7.93 4.99
C MET A 1 -33.88 7.53 5.94
N SER A 2 -33.17 6.44 5.66
CA SER A 2 -32.09 5.98 6.54
C SER A 2 -30.87 6.88 6.34
N ALA A 3 -30.41 7.51 7.41
CA ALA A 3 -29.21 8.33 7.37
C ALA A 3 -28.01 7.44 7.01
N THR A 4 -27.29 7.77 5.95
CA THR A 4 -26.01 7.15 5.63
C THR A 4 -25.04 7.52 6.76
N GLN A 5 -24.80 6.60 7.68
CA GLN A 5 -23.85 6.82 8.76
C GLN A 5 -22.47 7.03 8.15
N ALA A 6 -21.92 8.24 8.29
CA ALA A 6 -20.58 8.54 7.83
C ALA A 6 -19.58 7.62 8.55
N LEU A 7 -18.68 7.01 7.78
CA LEU A 7 -17.70 6.07 8.31
C LEU A 7 -16.74 6.80 9.26
N SER A 8 -16.67 6.40 10.52
CA SER A 8 -15.73 6.99 11.47
C SER A 8 -14.34 6.37 11.28
N LEU A 9 -13.38 7.18 10.85
CA LEU A 9 -12.01 6.76 10.57
C LEU A 9 -11.05 7.39 11.57
N GLU A 10 -10.24 6.55 12.20
CA GLU A 10 -9.21 6.99 13.13
C GLU A 10 -7.98 7.45 12.35
N PRO A 11 -7.28 8.52 12.76
CA PRO A 11 -6.01 8.91 12.18
C PRO A 11 -4.94 7.82 12.28
N ASN A 12 -3.93 7.88 11.41
CA ASN A 12 -2.75 7.00 11.43
C ASN A 12 -3.09 5.51 11.53
N THR A 13 -4.15 5.09 10.84
CA THR A 13 -4.70 3.73 10.93
C THR A 13 -4.84 3.15 9.54
N LEU A 14 -4.43 1.89 9.41
CA LEU A 14 -4.55 1.13 8.18
C LEU A 14 -5.87 0.38 8.14
N TYR A 15 -6.58 0.53 7.03
CA TYR A 15 -7.85 -0.12 6.73
C TYR A 15 -7.74 -0.91 5.43
N ILE A 16 -8.52 -1.99 5.33
CA ILE A 16 -8.89 -2.61 4.05
C ILE A 16 -10.25 -2.03 3.66
N LEU A 17 -10.33 -1.40 2.49
CA LEU A 17 -11.57 -0.89 1.93
C LEU A 17 -12.07 -1.83 0.84
N LEU A 18 -13.38 -2.05 0.84
CA LEU A 18 -14.11 -2.66 -0.28
C LEU A 18 -14.97 -1.57 -0.94
N LEU A 19 -14.74 -1.34 -2.23
CA LEU A 19 -15.50 -0.39 -3.03
C LEU A 19 -16.36 -1.13 -4.05
N ASP A 20 -17.62 -0.72 -4.19
CA ASP A 20 -18.50 -1.13 -5.28
C ASP A 20 -18.23 -0.22 -6.51
N LEU A 21 -17.86 -0.83 -7.63
CA LEU A 21 -17.57 -0.11 -8.87
C LEU A 21 -18.81 0.09 -9.75
N GLY A 22 -19.96 -0.48 -9.38
CA GLY A 22 -21.17 -0.47 -10.19
C GLY A 22 -21.09 -1.52 -11.30
N GLY A 23 -21.91 -2.56 -11.17
CA GLY A 23 -21.96 -3.69 -12.09
C GLY A 23 -22.20 -5.00 -11.35
N ASN A 24 -22.44 -6.09 -12.07
CA ASN A 24 -22.62 -7.39 -11.42
C ASN A 24 -21.29 -7.85 -10.80
N CYS A 25 -21.23 -7.79 -9.48
CA CYS A 25 -20.10 -8.28 -8.68
C CYS A 25 -18.75 -7.62 -8.97
N LEU A 26 -18.74 -6.36 -9.41
CA LEU A 26 -17.51 -5.60 -9.62
C LEU A 26 -17.12 -4.85 -8.35
N PHE A 27 -16.16 -5.43 -7.63
CA PHE A 27 -15.63 -4.86 -6.40
C PHE A 27 -14.14 -4.60 -6.49
N GLU A 28 -13.70 -3.55 -5.81
CA GLU A 28 -12.29 -3.17 -5.71
C GLU A 28 -11.82 -3.19 -4.25
N TRP A 29 -10.68 -3.82 -4.01
CA TRP A 29 -10.02 -3.83 -2.72
C TRP A 29 -8.88 -2.82 -2.68
N LYS A 30 -8.88 -1.93 -1.68
CA LYS A 30 -7.78 -0.97 -1.45
C LYS A 30 -7.28 -1.06 -0.03
N LEU A 31 -5.97 -0.87 0.15
CA LEU A 31 -5.42 -0.52 1.45
C LEU A 31 -5.51 0.98 1.62
N TYR A 32 -6.04 1.45 2.74
CA TYR A 32 -6.16 2.87 3.04
C TYR A 32 -5.48 3.21 4.35
N LEU A 33 -4.49 4.10 4.28
CA LEU A 33 -3.81 4.64 5.46
C LEU A 33 -4.33 6.04 5.71
N THR A 34 -5.02 6.23 6.83
CA THR A 34 -5.48 7.56 7.27
C THR A 34 -4.29 8.38 7.75
N SER A 35 -4.26 9.65 7.39
CA SER A 35 -3.39 10.66 7.99
C SER A 35 -4.20 11.53 8.96
N THR A 36 -5.43 11.87 8.59
CA THR A 36 -6.43 12.54 9.44
C THR A 36 -7.77 11.81 9.27
N PRO A 37 -8.84 12.16 10.03
CA PRO A 37 -10.16 11.53 9.85
C PRO A 37 -10.76 11.74 8.44
N THR A 38 -10.28 12.75 7.71
CA THR A 38 -10.79 13.13 6.39
C THR A 38 -9.76 12.96 5.27
N THR A 39 -8.51 12.60 5.57
CA THR A 39 -7.46 12.51 4.56
C THR A 39 -6.60 11.28 4.77
N GLY A 40 -6.13 10.71 3.68
CA GLY A 40 -5.24 9.56 3.73
C GLY A 40 -4.69 9.21 2.36
N GLN A 41 -4.11 8.03 2.27
CA GLN A 41 -3.52 7.52 1.06
C GLN A 41 -4.05 6.11 0.80
N THR A 42 -4.56 5.88 -0.41
CA THR A 42 -4.95 4.55 -0.87
C THR A 42 -3.82 3.90 -1.63
N PHE A 43 -3.72 2.59 -1.51
CA PHE A 43 -2.75 1.75 -2.19
C PHE A 43 -3.48 0.54 -2.78
N HIS A 44 -3.29 0.27 -4.05
CA HIS A 44 -3.89 -0.87 -4.71
C HIS A 44 -3.04 -1.34 -5.88
N ILE A 45 -3.30 -2.58 -6.29
CA ILE A 45 -2.67 -3.20 -7.44
C ILE A 45 -3.80 -3.48 -8.43
N THR A 46 -3.63 -3.01 -9.66
CA THR A 46 -4.63 -3.10 -10.74
C THR A 46 -4.00 -3.71 -11.97
N ASN A 47 -4.80 -4.32 -12.84
CA ASN A 47 -4.39 -4.86 -14.12
C ASN A 47 -5.28 -4.33 -15.26
N GLU A 48 -5.71 -3.07 -15.15
CA GLU A 48 -6.56 -2.36 -16.14
C GLU A 48 -6.07 -2.50 -17.59
N THR A 49 -4.77 -2.63 -17.82
CA THR A 49 -4.19 -2.75 -19.16
C THR A 49 -4.15 -4.19 -19.70
N GLY A 50 -4.52 -5.20 -18.90
CA GLY A 50 -4.59 -6.61 -19.31
C GLY A 50 -4.12 -7.59 -18.23
N PRO A 51 -4.42 -8.89 -18.37
CA PRO A 51 -4.26 -9.90 -17.32
C PRO A 51 -2.81 -10.13 -16.87
N THR A 52 -1.84 -9.72 -17.69
CA THR A 52 -0.40 -9.87 -17.43
C THR A 52 0.28 -8.58 -16.99
N SER A 53 -0.44 -7.45 -16.98
CA SER A 53 0.14 -6.13 -16.78
C SER A 53 -0.36 -5.53 -15.47
N TRP A 54 0.22 -5.99 -14.36
CA TRP A 54 -0.09 -5.51 -13.03
C TRP A 54 0.66 -4.21 -12.73
N GLN A 55 -0.06 -3.22 -12.22
CA GLN A 55 0.44 -1.90 -11.87
C GLN A 55 0.08 -1.58 -10.42
N TYR A 56 1.05 -1.07 -9.68
CA TYR A 56 0.82 -0.50 -8.37
C TYR A 56 0.40 0.96 -8.52
N LYS A 57 -0.70 1.34 -7.87
CA LYS A 57 -1.21 2.70 -7.83
C LYS A 57 -1.34 3.18 -6.38
N SER A 58 -0.96 4.44 -6.17
CA SER A 58 -1.03 5.11 -4.88
C SER A 58 -1.54 6.52 -5.07
N GLU A 59 -2.58 6.88 -4.34
CA GLU A 59 -3.31 8.14 -4.53
C GLU A 59 -3.66 8.74 -3.17
N VAL A 60 -3.52 10.07 -3.06
CA VAL A 60 -4.02 10.80 -1.91
C VAL A 60 -5.52 10.97 -2.06
N VAL A 61 -6.28 10.63 -1.03
CA VAL A 61 -7.74 10.67 -1.06
C VAL A 61 -8.27 11.50 0.09
N TYR A 62 -9.29 12.30 -0.23
CA TYR A 62 -10.00 13.18 0.68
C TYR A 62 -11.43 12.66 0.88
N ASN A 63 -11.92 12.75 2.11
CA ASN A 63 -13.30 12.45 2.51
C ASN A 63 -13.79 11.07 2.06
N ILE A 64 -12.93 10.05 2.12
CA ILE A 64 -13.31 8.68 1.71
C ILE A 64 -14.46 8.12 2.57
N ALA A 65 -14.59 8.61 3.80
CA ALA A 65 -15.67 8.26 4.71
C ALA A 65 -17.08 8.65 4.23
N SER A 66 -17.19 9.64 3.35
CA SER A 66 -18.47 10.06 2.74
C SER A 66 -18.67 9.47 1.35
N ASN A 67 -17.77 8.62 0.87
CA ASN A 67 -17.90 7.98 -0.42
C ASN A 67 -18.92 6.83 -0.34
N THR A 68 -20.04 6.99 -1.06
CA THR A 68 -21.14 6.02 -1.09
C THR A 68 -20.77 4.68 -1.73
N ARG A 69 -19.64 4.62 -2.44
CA ARG A 69 -19.12 3.37 -3.02
C ARG A 69 -18.39 2.51 -2.00
N VAL A 70 -18.00 3.05 -0.85
CA VAL A 70 -17.34 2.26 0.19
C VAL A 70 -18.40 1.41 0.88
N VAL A 71 -18.33 0.09 0.65
CA VAL A 71 -19.25 -0.89 1.21
C VAL A 71 -18.76 -1.37 2.58
N LEU A 72 -17.44 -1.47 2.73
CA LEU A 72 -16.80 -1.97 3.95
C LEU A 72 -15.48 -1.25 4.19
N ALA A 73 -15.17 -0.99 5.46
CA ALA A 73 -13.84 -0.63 5.92
C ALA A 73 -13.45 -1.48 7.13
N LEU A 74 -12.49 -2.38 6.95
CA LEU A 74 -11.96 -3.24 8.01
C LEU A 74 -10.69 -2.63 8.58
N LYS A 75 -10.72 -2.29 9.87
CA LYS A 75 -9.54 -1.79 10.60
C LYS A 75 -8.52 -2.92 10.78
N ILE A 76 -7.30 -2.71 10.30
CA ILE A 76 -6.17 -3.62 10.55
C ILE A 76 -5.44 -3.20 11.84
N GLY A 77 -5.12 -1.91 11.97
CA GLY A 77 -4.41 -1.39 13.14
C GLY A 77 -3.79 -0.02 12.92
N ALA A 78 -3.35 0.59 14.02
CA ALA A 78 -2.63 1.85 14.00
C ALA A 78 -1.22 1.65 13.42
N VAL A 79 -0.78 2.56 12.56
CA VAL A 79 0.55 2.59 11.96
C VAL A 79 1.27 3.81 12.50
N GLY A 80 2.44 3.61 13.10
CA GLY A 80 3.24 4.72 13.64
C GLY A 80 3.57 5.76 12.57
N PRO A 81 3.46 7.08 12.84
CA PRO A 81 3.67 8.15 11.86
C PRO A 81 5.00 8.07 11.10
N VAL A 82 6.05 7.56 11.76
CA VAL A 82 7.38 7.37 11.16
C VAL A 82 7.36 6.41 9.96
N LEU A 83 6.44 5.45 9.96
CA LEU A 83 6.29 4.46 8.89
C LEU A 83 5.53 5.01 7.67
N HIS A 84 4.90 6.19 7.79
CA HIS A 84 4.24 6.85 6.64
C HIS A 84 5.28 7.30 5.60
N ALA A 85 6.48 7.71 6.01
CA ALA A 85 7.55 8.14 5.12
C ALA A 85 8.30 6.96 4.48
N ALA A 86 8.65 5.93 5.28
CA ALA A 86 9.36 4.75 4.80
C ALA A 86 8.55 3.98 3.74
N ARG A 87 7.21 3.97 3.86
CA ARG A 87 6.31 3.32 2.89
C ARG A 87 6.28 4.01 1.52
N ARG A 88 6.55 5.32 1.44
CA ARG A 88 6.65 6.04 0.15
C ARG A 88 7.99 5.80 -0.55
N ALA A 89 9.06 5.56 0.22
CA ALA A 89 10.41 5.36 -0.30
C ALA A 89 10.70 3.93 -0.79
N GLY A 90 9.87 2.94 -0.41
CA GLY A 90 10.03 1.53 -0.82
C GLY A 90 9.77 1.22 -2.29
N SER A 91 9.34 2.20 -3.11
CA SER A 91 9.09 2.04 -4.55
C SER A 91 10.24 2.52 -5.43
N THR A 92 11.39 2.89 -4.86
CA THR A 92 12.57 3.25 -5.64
C THR A 92 13.35 1.99 -6.00
N SER A 93 12.99 1.39 -7.14
CA SER A 93 13.81 0.48 -7.96
C SER A 93 14.54 -0.67 -7.24
N CYS A 94 13.84 -1.79 -7.05
CA CYS A 94 14.46 -3.11 -7.14
C CYS A 94 14.07 -3.76 -8.47
N THR A 95 14.41 -3.14 -9.60
CA THR A 95 14.39 -3.82 -10.90
C THR A 95 15.65 -4.70 -10.97
N ARG A 96 15.61 -5.87 -10.33
CA ARG A 96 16.55 -6.93 -10.70
C ARG A 96 16.08 -7.50 -12.03
N PRO A 97 16.90 -7.54 -13.10
CA PRO A 97 16.56 -8.36 -14.25
C PRO A 97 16.39 -9.81 -13.77
N VAL A 98 15.32 -10.47 -14.24
CA VAL A 98 14.89 -11.82 -13.83
C VAL A 98 15.95 -12.92 -14.07
N GLY A 99 17.08 -12.60 -14.71
CA GLY A 99 18.17 -13.54 -15.00
C GLY A 99 19.17 -13.84 -13.87
N ALA A 100 19.11 -13.19 -12.70
CA ALA A 100 20.15 -13.30 -11.67
C ALA A 100 19.74 -14.05 -10.38
N VAL A 101 18.83 -15.02 -10.46
CA VAL A 101 18.33 -15.78 -9.29
C VAL A 101 18.86 -17.22 -9.18
N LEU A 102 19.66 -17.71 -10.14
CA LEU A 102 20.37 -18.98 -10.00
C LEU A 102 21.89 -18.76 -9.98
N GLY A 103 22.46 -18.57 -8.79
CA GLY A 103 23.91 -18.68 -8.62
C GLY A 103 24.50 -17.69 -7.64
N SER A 104 24.22 -17.85 -6.34
CA SER A 104 25.18 -17.60 -5.26
C SER A 104 24.46 -17.62 -3.91
N ILE A 105 24.44 -18.79 -3.26
CA ILE A 105 24.31 -18.85 -1.80
C ILE A 105 25.71 -19.12 -1.28
N PRO A 106 26.43 -18.13 -0.70
CA PRO A 106 27.60 -18.43 0.12
C PRO A 106 27.11 -18.74 1.54
N ARG A 107 27.31 -19.99 1.96
CA ARG A 107 27.28 -20.38 3.38
C ARG A 107 28.59 -19.90 4.02
N GLY A 108 28.55 -18.86 4.85
CA GLY A 108 29.71 -18.40 5.63
C GLY A 108 29.41 -17.11 6.43
N PRO A 109 30.14 -16.83 7.52
CA PRO A 109 29.77 -15.79 8.48
C PRO A 109 30.00 -14.38 7.93
N LEU A 110 29.04 -13.49 8.18
CA LEU A 110 28.99 -12.11 7.74
C LEU A 110 30.10 -11.27 8.38
N LEU A 111 31.08 -10.82 7.59
CA LEU A 111 31.90 -9.65 7.91
C LEU A 111 31.39 -8.46 7.09
N PRO A 112 31.15 -7.28 7.72
CA PRO A 112 30.65 -6.12 7.00
C PRO A 112 31.76 -5.52 6.12
N ARG A 113 31.50 -5.45 4.80
CA ARG A 113 32.39 -4.81 3.84
C ARG A 113 31.92 -3.37 3.64
N VAL A 114 32.70 -2.39 4.13
CA VAL A 114 32.44 -0.96 3.93
C VAL A 114 32.95 -0.54 2.54
N GLY A 115 32.02 -0.14 1.66
CA GLY A 115 32.34 0.50 0.38
C GLY A 115 32.32 2.03 0.50
N PRO A 116 33.04 2.78 -0.36
CA PRO A 116 33.06 4.23 -0.32
C PRO A 116 31.78 4.77 -0.94
N GLY A 117 30.83 5.16 -0.08
CA GLY A 117 29.50 5.62 -0.47
C GLY A 117 28.46 4.94 0.41
N GLY A 118 28.26 5.50 1.61
CA GLY A 118 27.53 4.89 2.72
C GLY A 118 26.06 4.58 2.46
N ALA A 119 25.79 3.51 1.72
CA ALA A 119 24.48 2.88 1.64
C ALA A 119 24.49 1.61 2.51
N PHE A 120 23.66 1.61 3.54
CA PHE A 120 23.45 0.49 4.45
C PHE A 120 22.22 -0.29 3.98
N CYS A 121 22.42 -1.51 3.49
CA CYS A 121 21.33 -2.45 3.23
C CYS A 121 21.35 -3.51 4.34
N ILE A 122 20.34 -3.50 5.21
CA ILE A 122 20.11 -4.63 6.13
C ILE A 122 19.38 -5.70 5.33
N GLY A 123 20.01 -6.88 5.23
CA GLY A 123 19.46 -8.08 4.60
C GLY A 123 18.56 -8.88 5.52
#